data_AF-A0A2A4CGH7-F1
#
_entry.id   AF-A0A2A4CGH7-F1
#
_cell.length_a   1.000
_cell.length_b   1.000
_cell.length_c   1.000
_cell.angle_alpha   90.00
_cell.angle_beta   90.00
_cell.angle_gamma   90.00
#
_symmetry.space_group_name_H-M   'P 1'
#
loop_
_entity.id
_entity.type
_entity.pdbx_description
1 polymer ?
#
loop_
_entity_poly.entity_id
_entity_poly.type
_entity_poly.pdbx_seq_one_letter_code
_entity_poly.pdbx_strand_id
1 'polypeptide(L)'
;MGDGRTRRNTPPQRQQRDDTDGPHAEGQFDLFGTPPGDARAVAPDDDAASRGEPMTPNEGDDGPSPARARRASPRPSAPDEETAPASGMLWDEPSPPAAPPKKGRRPRGVAPAPVSAEVADAAAALPPNVRLGTSSWYFPGWDGIVYDGDFAQTKLSREGLAAYGAHPLLRSVSLDRSFYGPLSVADYLRYAQQVPDDFRFVVKAPASVTDAVVRGRRGEPSGPNPTFLDARLATAEFVQPCLDGLGKKAGVLVFQFSPMPDQLLADPAALIDRLSAFFAALPPLATEADGTRYAIEIRDASLLTPRFIRALAALGVRYCVGLHARMPDPLRQAAALALLDGDAPGPLIVRWSLHGGFKYEQAKAKYEPFDKLVDEDPATRSALAELAARYALAGQPVIITINNKAEGSAPLSCIALAREIAAACAHWRNDAAQASGAA
;
A
#
# COMPACT_ATOMS: atom_id res chain seq x y z
N MET A 1 4.07 60.95 -44.02
CA MET A 1 5.27 60.80 -43.16
C MET A 1 4.82 59.83 -42.05
N GLY A 2 5.28 58.58 -41.92
CA GLY A 2 6.58 57.96 -42.26
C GLY A 2 7.68 58.48 -41.33
N ASP A 3 8.53 57.70 -40.63
CA ASP A 3 8.70 56.24 -40.43
C ASP A 3 9.53 56.04 -39.12
N GLY A 4 9.77 54.85 -38.52
CA GLY A 4 9.35 53.49 -38.86
C GLY A 4 10.26 52.38 -38.26
N ARG A 5 9.78 51.13 -38.31
CA ARG A 5 10.48 49.82 -38.14
C ARG A 5 11.00 49.33 -36.77
N THR A 6 10.63 48.07 -36.52
CA THR A 6 11.09 47.12 -35.50
C THR A 6 12.49 46.56 -35.78
N ARG A 7 13.13 45.97 -34.75
CA ARG A 7 14.27 45.03 -34.89
C ARG A 7 13.92 43.66 -34.30
N ARG A 8 14.19 42.59 -35.04
CA ARG A 8 14.36 41.21 -34.53
C ARG A 8 15.79 40.78 -34.90
N ASN A 9 16.47 40.09 -34.00
CA ASN A 9 17.76 39.45 -34.29
C ASN A 9 17.61 37.93 -34.30
N THR A 10 18.33 37.28 -35.22
CA THR A 10 18.41 35.83 -35.41
C THR A 10 19.86 35.38 -35.24
N PRO A 11 20.16 34.22 -34.62
CA PRO A 11 21.45 33.54 -34.74
C PRO A 11 21.38 32.30 -35.67
N PRO A 12 22.52 31.77 -36.17
CA PRO A 12 22.58 31.11 -37.49
C PRO A 12 22.57 29.57 -37.48
N GLN A 13 22.32 28.99 -38.66
CA GLN A 13 22.64 27.60 -39.01
C GLN A 13 23.91 27.52 -39.88
N ARG A 14 24.78 26.55 -39.58
CA ARG A 14 25.35 25.53 -40.49
C ARG A 14 26.70 25.02 -39.96
N GLN A 15 26.83 23.70 -39.82
CA GLN A 15 27.53 22.92 -40.85
C GLN A 15 27.18 21.43 -40.72
N GLN A 16 27.32 20.75 -41.86
CA GLN A 16 26.93 19.37 -42.10
C GLN A 16 28.17 18.63 -42.61
N ARG A 17 28.43 17.42 -42.13
CA ARG A 17 29.33 16.46 -42.76
C ARG A 17 28.66 15.09 -42.68
N ASP A 18 28.50 14.45 -43.83
CA ASP A 18 28.32 13.01 -43.93
C ASP A 18 29.62 12.31 -43.50
N ASP A 19 29.50 11.06 -43.06
CA ASP A 19 30.16 9.94 -43.75
C ASP A 19 29.46 8.62 -43.38
N THR A 20 29.47 7.70 -44.33
CA THR A 20 28.77 6.39 -44.29
C THR A 20 29.65 5.28 -43.75
N ASP A 21 29.09 4.36 -42.95
CA ASP A 21 29.07 2.90 -43.21
C ASP A 21 28.62 2.07 -41.99
N GLY A 22 27.95 0.95 -42.26
CA GLY A 22 27.75 -0.15 -41.29
C GLY A 22 28.96 -1.09 -41.24
N PRO A 23 28.99 -2.11 -40.35
CA PRO A 23 27.89 -3.07 -40.23
C PRO A 23 27.52 -3.48 -38.78
N HIS A 24 26.56 -4.40 -38.68
CA HIS A 24 26.14 -5.04 -37.43
C HIS A 24 27.27 -5.78 -36.71
N ALA A 25 27.29 -5.69 -35.37
CA ALA A 25 27.92 -6.67 -34.49
C ALA A 25 27.04 -6.86 -33.25
N GLU A 26 26.81 -8.12 -32.87
CA GLU A 26 26.13 -8.47 -31.62
C GLU A 26 27.01 -8.08 -30.42
N GLY A 27 26.42 -7.42 -29.43
CA GLY A 27 27.14 -6.88 -28.28
C GLY A 27 26.37 -7.08 -26.98
N GLN A 28 26.80 -8.06 -26.20
CA GLN A 28 26.29 -8.40 -24.87
C GLN A 28 26.39 -7.19 -23.92
N PHE A 29 25.25 -6.63 -23.50
CA PHE A 29 25.23 -5.53 -22.53
C PHE A 29 25.47 -6.05 -21.10
N ASP A 30 26.50 -5.52 -20.45
CA ASP A 30 26.83 -5.80 -19.05
C ASP A 30 25.71 -5.28 -18.13
N LEU A 31 25.30 -6.13 -17.18
CA LEU A 31 24.09 -5.96 -16.40
C LEU A 31 24.24 -5.00 -15.20
N PHE A 32 25.48 -4.61 -14.85
CA PHE A 32 25.79 -3.79 -13.67
C PHE A 32 26.91 -2.76 -13.93
N GLY A 33 26.62 -1.77 -14.78
CA GLY A 33 27.57 -0.72 -15.16
C GLY A 33 28.19 0.02 -13.95
N THR A 34 29.51 -0.06 -13.82
CA THR A 34 30.31 0.53 -12.75
C THR A 34 31.23 1.63 -13.30
N PRO A 35 31.33 2.83 -12.69
CA PRO A 35 32.32 3.84 -13.10
C PRO A 35 33.74 3.50 -12.57
N PRO A 36 34.80 3.89 -13.29
CA PRO A 36 36.17 3.70 -12.81
C PRO A 36 36.45 4.61 -11.59
N GLY A 37 37.17 4.06 -10.61
CA GLY A 37 37.53 4.79 -9.39
C GLY A 37 38.80 5.63 -9.54
N ASP A 38 38.99 6.54 -8.59
CA ASP A 38 40.26 7.23 -8.36
C ASP A 38 40.54 7.24 -6.85
N ALA A 39 41.78 6.97 -6.46
CA ALA A 39 42.16 6.76 -5.07
C ALA A 39 43.07 7.88 -4.55
N ARG A 40 42.89 8.31 -3.29
CA ARG A 40 43.96 8.85 -2.43
C ARG A 40 43.54 8.88 -0.97
N ALA A 41 44.46 8.45 -0.10
CA ALA A 41 44.32 8.42 1.35
C ALA A 41 45.07 9.59 2.02
N VAL A 42 44.60 10.05 3.19
CA VAL A 42 45.42 10.57 4.30
C VAL A 42 44.65 10.37 5.63
N ALA A 43 45.37 9.99 6.69
CA ALA A 43 45.07 10.13 8.12
C ALA A 43 46.43 10.29 8.85
N PRO A 44 46.53 10.55 10.18
CA PRO A 44 45.51 10.87 11.19
C PRO A 44 45.83 12.18 11.96
N ASP A 45 45.15 12.47 13.08
CA ASP A 45 45.79 12.71 14.41
C ASP A 45 44.76 12.97 15.55
N ASP A 46 45.22 12.82 16.80
CA ASP A 46 44.51 12.85 18.10
C ASP A 46 44.00 14.27 18.53
N ASP A 47 43.23 14.52 19.62
CA ASP A 47 43.39 14.05 21.01
C ASP A 47 42.25 14.52 21.99
N ALA A 48 42.25 13.95 23.21
CA ALA A 48 41.86 14.48 24.53
C ALA A 48 40.41 14.91 24.93
N ALA A 49 39.68 13.96 25.54
CA ALA A 49 39.18 13.93 26.94
C ALA A 49 38.43 15.11 27.67
N SER A 50 37.26 14.79 28.25
CA SER A 50 36.80 15.13 29.64
C SER A 50 35.39 14.55 29.93
N ARG A 51 35.22 13.41 30.62
CA ARG A 51 34.91 13.27 32.08
C ARG A 51 33.82 14.19 32.67
N GLY A 52 32.77 13.59 33.27
CA GLY A 52 31.78 14.27 34.12
C GLY A 52 30.46 13.49 34.37
N GLU A 53 30.47 12.54 35.31
CA GLU A 53 29.28 11.89 35.93
C GLU A 53 29.13 12.37 37.40
N PRO A 54 28.10 11.98 38.18
CA PRO A 54 26.65 11.93 37.90
C PRO A 54 25.83 12.63 39.05
N MET A 55 24.50 12.76 38.93
CA MET A 55 23.66 13.06 40.12
C MET A 55 22.18 12.64 40.00
N THR A 56 21.78 11.73 40.89
CA THR A 56 20.40 11.42 41.35
C THR A 56 20.52 10.96 42.82
N PRO A 57 19.44 10.72 43.60
CA PRO A 57 18.02 11.01 43.38
C PRO A 57 17.46 11.96 44.48
N ASN A 58 16.13 12.13 44.54
CA ASN A 58 15.46 12.44 45.81
C ASN A 58 14.10 11.73 45.88
N GLU A 59 13.81 11.09 47.01
CA GLU A 59 12.57 10.38 47.33
C GLU A 59 11.75 11.16 48.38
N GLY A 60 10.50 10.72 48.59
CA GLY A 60 9.67 11.05 49.76
C GLY A 60 8.51 12.02 49.49
N ASP A 61 7.33 11.84 50.11
CA ASP A 61 6.80 10.65 50.81
C ASP A 61 5.26 10.77 50.95
N ASP A 62 4.63 9.67 51.38
CA ASP A 62 3.33 9.56 52.06
C ASP A 62 1.98 9.91 51.38
N GLY A 63 0.99 9.05 51.67
CA GLY A 63 -0.43 9.17 51.27
C GLY A 63 -1.34 9.76 52.39
N PRO A 64 -2.57 9.26 52.63
CA PRO A 64 -3.30 8.14 52.01
C PRO A 64 -4.73 8.49 51.51
N SER A 65 -5.44 7.47 51.02
CA SER A 65 -6.84 7.52 50.53
C SER A 65 -7.87 7.38 51.67
N PRO A 66 -9.13 7.83 51.45
CA PRO A 66 -10.28 7.05 51.93
C PRO A 66 -11.36 6.79 50.87
N ALA A 67 -12.16 5.74 51.11
CA ALA A 67 -13.18 5.22 50.20
C ALA A 67 -14.63 5.44 50.71
N ARG A 68 -15.61 4.96 49.91
CA ARG A 68 -17.09 5.01 50.03
C ARG A 68 -17.74 6.21 49.30
N ALA A 69 -18.95 6.11 48.74
CA ALA A 69 -20.02 5.11 48.97
C ALA A 69 -20.76 4.65 47.70
N ARG A 70 -21.42 3.49 47.80
CA ARG A 70 -22.37 2.94 46.82
C ARG A 70 -23.74 3.63 46.92
N ARG A 71 -24.48 3.70 45.81
CA ARG A 71 -25.95 3.61 45.83
C ARG A 71 -26.50 3.07 44.50
N ALA A 72 -27.56 2.27 44.57
CA ALA A 72 -28.22 1.65 43.42
C ALA A 72 -29.64 2.23 43.24
N SER A 73 -30.18 2.08 42.01
CA SER A 73 -31.55 1.70 41.57
C SER A 73 -32.77 1.91 42.49
N PRO A 74 -34.02 2.10 41.97
CA PRO A 74 -34.55 1.43 40.76
C PRO A 74 -35.58 2.21 39.90
N ARG A 75 -36.16 1.46 38.95
CA ARG A 75 -37.21 1.80 37.96
C ARG A 75 -38.55 1.14 38.37
N PRO A 76 -39.72 1.72 38.01
CA PRO A 76 -40.89 0.96 37.54
C PRO A 76 -41.35 1.47 36.16
N SER A 77 -41.79 0.67 35.17
CA SER A 77 -42.95 -0.24 35.07
C SER A 77 -44.26 0.50 34.71
N ALA A 78 -44.84 0.15 33.55
CA ALA A 78 -46.17 0.57 33.09
C ALA A 78 -47.28 -0.31 33.71
N PRO A 79 -48.58 -0.02 33.46
CA PRO A 79 -49.29 -0.84 32.47
C PRO A 79 -50.46 -0.19 31.66
N ASP A 80 -50.79 -0.87 30.56
CA ASP A 80 -52.10 -1.18 29.93
C ASP A 80 -53.06 -0.17 29.28
N GLU A 81 -53.82 -0.72 28.31
CA GLU A 81 -54.82 -0.12 27.42
C GLU A 81 -56.23 -0.14 28.01
N GLU A 82 -57.11 0.79 27.60
CA GLU A 82 -58.56 0.55 27.53
C GLU A 82 -59.25 1.45 26.48
N THR A 83 -60.41 1.04 25.96
CA THR A 83 -61.01 1.55 24.70
C THR A 83 -62.45 2.09 24.80
N ALA A 84 -62.75 3.10 23.97
CA ALA A 84 -64.08 3.49 23.42
C ALA A 84 -65.06 4.26 24.36
N PRO A 85 -66.17 4.89 23.86
CA PRO A 85 -66.67 4.96 22.47
C PRO A 85 -67.16 6.36 21.93
N ALA A 86 -67.27 6.41 20.60
CA ALA A 86 -68.26 7.07 19.71
C ALA A 86 -68.99 8.41 20.04
N SER A 87 -68.81 9.38 19.13
CA SER A 87 -69.82 10.27 18.50
C SER A 87 -69.13 10.88 17.25
N GLY A 88 -69.68 11.06 16.06
CA GLY A 88 -71.05 11.13 15.56
C GLY A 88 -71.12 12.30 14.55
N MET A 89 -71.81 12.14 13.40
CA MET A 89 -71.99 13.13 12.30
C MET A 89 -70.93 13.21 11.17
N LEU A 90 -71.14 12.38 10.14
CA LEU A 90 -71.38 12.80 8.74
C LEU A 90 -71.01 14.24 8.32
N TRP A 91 -69.86 14.40 7.63
CA TRP A 91 -69.63 15.33 6.50
C TRP A 91 -68.52 14.78 5.60
N ASP A 92 -68.67 14.88 4.26
CA ASP A 92 -67.62 14.46 3.31
C ASP A 92 -66.44 15.44 3.32
N GLU A 93 -65.27 15.02 3.80
CA GLU A 93 -64.00 15.71 3.57
C GLU A 93 -63.28 15.16 2.33
N PRO A 94 -62.67 16.02 1.48
CA PRO A 94 -61.87 15.56 0.36
C PRO A 94 -60.62 14.84 0.88
N SER A 95 -60.32 13.67 0.31
CA SER A 95 -59.17 12.86 0.72
C SER A 95 -57.86 13.65 0.69
N PRO A 96 -57.04 13.62 1.75
CA PRO A 96 -55.77 14.35 1.77
C PRO A 96 -54.82 13.80 0.68
N PRO A 97 -53.98 14.66 0.07
CA PRO A 97 -53.07 14.24 -0.98
C PRO A 97 -52.14 13.13 -0.48
N ALA A 98 -51.93 12.11 -1.32
CA ALA A 98 -51.15 10.94 -0.98
C ALA A 98 -49.79 11.33 -0.38
N ALA A 99 -49.51 10.83 0.83
CA ALA A 99 -48.27 11.14 1.53
C ALA A 99 -47.07 10.77 0.63
N PRO A 100 -46.04 11.64 0.53
CA PRO A 100 -44.86 11.33 -0.27
C PRO A 100 -44.26 10.01 0.22
N PRO A 101 -43.72 9.17 -0.69
CA PRO A 101 -43.22 7.85 -0.33
C PRO A 101 -42.23 7.99 0.83
N LYS A 102 -42.49 7.25 1.92
CA LYS A 102 -41.65 7.27 3.12
C LYS A 102 -40.21 6.99 2.69
N LYS A 103 -39.36 8.02 2.69
CA LYS A 103 -37.94 7.89 2.34
C LYS A 103 -37.38 6.73 3.15
N GLY A 104 -36.94 5.68 2.45
CA GLY A 104 -36.43 4.47 3.07
C GLY A 104 -35.44 4.82 4.16
N ARG A 105 -35.58 4.20 5.33
CA ARG A 105 -34.76 4.50 6.51
C ARG A 105 -33.30 4.26 6.14
N ARG A 106 -32.57 5.34 5.79
CA ARG A 106 -31.19 5.26 5.30
C ARG A 106 -30.37 4.34 6.23
N PRO A 107 -29.62 3.37 5.69
CA PRO A 107 -28.84 2.47 6.51
C PRO A 107 -27.89 3.29 7.39
N ARG A 108 -27.75 2.89 8.66
CA ARG A 108 -27.00 3.68 9.66
C ARG A 108 -25.49 3.75 9.41
N GLY A 109 -24.94 2.84 8.59
CA GLY A 109 -23.52 2.77 8.25
C GLY A 109 -23.18 3.45 6.92
N VAL A 110 -22.10 3.00 6.29
CA VAL A 110 -21.74 3.26 4.90
C VAL A 110 -22.23 2.06 4.08
N ALA A 111 -23.01 2.29 3.03
CA ALA A 111 -23.47 1.22 2.13
C ALA A 111 -22.48 1.04 0.96
N PRO A 112 -22.31 -0.19 0.43
CA PRO A 112 -21.52 -0.41 -0.78
C PRO A 112 -22.25 0.12 -2.02
N ALA A 113 -21.50 0.64 -2.98
CA ALA A 113 -22.05 1.03 -4.29
C ALA A 113 -22.66 -0.18 -5.03
N PRO A 114 -23.70 0.01 -5.86
CA PRO A 114 -24.18 -1.03 -6.77
C PRO A 114 -23.09 -1.50 -7.72
N VAL A 115 -22.88 -2.81 -7.80
CA VAL A 115 -21.89 -3.42 -8.70
C VAL A 115 -22.43 -3.44 -10.14
N SER A 116 -21.69 -2.88 -11.09
CA SER A 116 -22.03 -2.95 -12.51
C SER A 116 -21.70 -4.34 -13.10
N ALA A 117 -22.39 -4.73 -14.17
CA ALA A 117 -22.15 -6.01 -14.84
C ALA A 117 -20.68 -6.20 -15.22
N GLU A 118 -20.04 -5.18 -15.82
CA GLU A 118 -18.63 -5.24 -16.21
C GLU A 118 -17.65 -5.43 -15.03
N VAL A 119 -18.03 -5.02 -13.81
CA VAL A 119 -17.21 -5.23 -12.59
C VAL A 119 -17.46 -6.64 -12.03
N ALA A 120 -18.69 -7.13 -12.10
CA ALA A 120 -19.02 -8.52 -11.74
C ALA A 120 -18.31 -9.52 -12.68
N ASP A 121 -18.35 -9.28 -13.99
CA ASP A 121 -17.69 -10.12 -15.00
C ASP A 121 -16.17 -10.12 -14.81
N ALA A 122 -15.56 -8.95 -14.59
CA ALA A 122 -14.13 -8.84 -14.30
C ALA A 122 -13.74 -9.57 -13.00
N ALA A 123 -14.60 -9.56 -11.97
CA ALA A 123 -14.37 -10.31 -10.73
C ALA A 123 -14.52 -11.82 -10.91
N ALA A 124 -15.50 -12.27 -11.70
CA ALA A 124 -15.72 -13.69 -12.00
C ALA A 124 -14.59 -14.29 -12.85
N ALA A 125 -13.97 -13.49 -13.73
CA ALA A 125 -12.85 -13.92 -14.57
C ALA A 125 -11.48 -13.89 -13.86
N LEU A 126 -11.35 -13.17 -12.74
CA LEU A 126 -10.11 -13.03 -12.00
C LEU A 126 -9.78 -14.31 -11.19
N PRO A 127 -8.54 -14.84 -11.23
CA PRO A 127 -8.18 -16.02 -10.44
C PRO A 127 -8.37 -15.78 -8.92
N PRO A 128 -8.89 -16.76 -8.15
CA PRO A 128 -9.28 -16.56 -6.75
C PRO A 128 -8.10 -16.29 -5.79
N ASN A 129 -6.89 -16.64 -6.20
CA ASN A 129 -5.61 -16.33 -5.54
C ASN A 129 -5.09 -14.91 -5.81
N VAL A 130 -5.70 -14.16 -6.74
CA VAL A 130 -5.41 -12.73 -6.96
C VAL A 130 -6.28 -11.86 -6.07
N ARG A 131 -5.65 -10.95 -5.33
CA ARG A 131 -6.30 -9.98 -4.45
C ARG A 131 -5.81 -8.58 -4.78
N LEU A 132 -6.68 -7.81 -5.42
CA LEU A 132 -6.46 -6.40 -5.65
C LEU A 132 -6.96 -5.58 -4.46
N GLY A 133 -6.39 -4.40 -4.30
CA GLY A 133 -6.66 -3.54 -3.17
C GLY A 133 -6.08 -2.15 -3.34
N THR A 134 -6.32 -1.30 -2.36
CA THR A 134 -5.91 0.12 -2.39
C THR A 134 -5.02 0.45 -1.20
N SER A 135 -4.29 1.57 -1.23
CA SER A 135 -3.42 1.97 -0.10
C SER A 135 -4.16 2.41 1.17
N SER A 136 -5.48 2.55 1.09
CA SER A 136 -6.42 2.99 2.13
C SER A 136 -7.84 2.96 1.52
N TRP A 137 -8.90 3.03 2.33
CA TRP A 137 -10.29 3.00 1.85
C TRP A 137 -11.01 4.37 1.90
N TYR A 138 -10.60 5.32 2.74
CA TYR A 138 -11.48 6.39 3.22
C TYR A 138 -11.58 7.68 2.36
N PHE A 139 -11.78 7.54 1.05
CA PHE A 139 -11.87 8.68 0.12
C PHE A 139 -13.32 9.01 -0.27
N PRO A 140 -13.82 10.25 -0.05
CA PRO A 140 -15.19 10.63 -0.41
C PRO A 140 -15.49 10.56 -1.92
N GLY A 141 -14.52 10.84 -2.79
CA GLY A 141 -14.69 10.74 -4.25
C GLY A 141 -14.87 9.32 -4.78
N TRP A 142 -15.03 8.32 -3.92
CA TRP A 142 -15.41 6.95 -4.30
C TRP A 142 -16.91 6.67 -4.15
N ASP A 143 -17.72 7.71 -3.93
CA ASP A 143 -19.17 7.65 -4.14
C ASP A 143 -19.49 7.16 -5.57
N GLY A 144 -20.44 6.25 -5.70
CA GLY A 144 -20.77 5.56 -6.95
C GLY A 144 -19.76 4.51 -7.44
N ILE A 145 -18.59 4.38 -6.80
CA ILE A 145 -17.54 3.40 -7.16
C ILE A 145 -17.41 2.31 -6.09
N VAL A 146 -17.29 2.73 -4.82
CA VAL A 146 -17.16 1.85 -3.65
C VAL A 146 -18.30 2.09 -2.66
N TYR A 147 -18.80 3.32 -2.59
CA TYR A 147 -19.81 3.75 -1.61
C TYR A 147 -21.12 4.18 -2.29
N ASP A 148 -22.25 3.85 -1.68
CA ASP A 148 -23.56 4.38 -2.05
C ASP A 148 -23.86 5.63 -1.21
N GLY A 149 -23.41 6.78 -1.73
CA GLY A 149 -23.63 8.12 -1.19
C GLY A 149 -22.38 8.87 -0.73
N ASP A 150 -22.43 10.20 -0.81
CA ASP A 150 -21.43 11.10 -0.25
C ASP A 150 -21.32 10.94 1.28
N PHE A 151 -20.12 10.57 1.73
CA PHE A 151 -19.76 10.44 3.13
C PHE A 151 -18.45 11.17 3.44
N ALA A 152 -18.48 11.97 4.50
CA ALA A 152 -17.26 12.59 5.03
C ALA A 152 -16.17 11.54 5.34
N GLN A 153 -14.92 11.86 4.98
CA GLN A 153 -13.74 11.01 5.18
C GLN A 153 -13.62 10.44 6.61
N THR A 154 -14.01 11.22 7.63
CA THR A 154 -14.02 10.79 9.03
C THR A 154 -14.99 9.64 9.32
N LYS A 155 -16.14 9.59 8.63
CA LYS A 155 -17.07 8.47 8.69
C LYS A 155 -16.51 7.26 7.94
N LEU A 156 -16.05 7.47 6.69
CA LEU A 156 -15.45 6.40 5.87
C LEU A 156 -14.28 5.70 6.58
N SER A 157 -13.41 6.46 7.28
CA SER A 157 -12.27 5.90 8.02
C SER A 157 -12.67 4.94 9.16
N ARG A 158 -13.87 5.09 9.72
CA ARG A 158 -14.39 4.22 10.80
C ARG A 158 -15.29 3.09 10.31
N GLU A 159 -16.12 3.38 9.31
CA GLU A 159 -17.29 2.56 8.95
C GLU A 159 -17.28 2.13 7.47
N GLY A 160 -16.44 2.73 6.63
CA GLY A 160 -16.39 2.46 5.19
C GLY A 160 -15.66 1.16 4.82
N LEU A 161 -14.94 0.53 5.75
CA LEU A 161 -14.20 -0.70 5.45
C LEU A 161 -15.14 -1.89 5.17
N ALA A 162 -16.33 -1.91 5.79
CA ALA A 162 -17.34 -2.94 5.50
C ALA A 162 -17.94 -2.83 4.09
N ALA A 163 -18.22 -1.61 3.63
CA ALA A 163 -18.64 -1.36 2.25
C ALA A 163 -17.51 -1.64 1.25
N TYR A 164 -16.27 -1.26 1.59
CA TYR A 164 -15.07 -1.55 0.79
C TYR A 164 -14.87 -3.06 0.60
N GLY A 165 -14.89 -3.84 1.69
CA GLY A 165 -14.70 -5.29 1.65
C GLY A 165 -15.86 -6.07 1.03
N ALA A 166 -16.98 -5.40 0.71
CA ALA A 166 -18.09 -5.97 -0.05
C ALA A 166 -17.94 -5.76 -1.57
N HIS A 167 -17.01 -4.92 -2.03
CA HIS A 167 -16.75 -4.73 -3.46
C HIS A 167 -15.98 -5.94 -4.02
N PRO A 168 -16.47 -6.61 -5.08
CA PRO A 168 -16.03 -7.97 -5.45
C PRO A 168 -14.56 -8.08 -5.87
N LEU A 169 -13.96 -6.99 -6.37
CA LEU A 169 -12.53 -6.93 -6.73
C LEU A 169 -11.60 -6.49 -5.59
N LEU A 170 -12.11 -5.85 -4.54
CA LEU A 170 -11.29 -5.21 -3.49
C LEU A 170 -11.12 -6.17 -2.30
N ARG A 171 -10.34 -7.23 -2.54
CA ARG A 171 -10.09 -8.33 -1.59
C ARG A 171 -8.81 -8.14 -0.75
N SER A 172 -8.23 -6.94 -0.80
CA SER A 172 -7.06 -6.52 -0.03
C SER A 172 -7.12 -5.03 0.27
N VAL A 173 -6.43 -4.56 1.32
CA VAL A 173 -6.17 -3.13 1.55
C VAL A 173 -4.86 -2.94 2.30
N SER A 174 -4.14 -1.85 1.99
CA SER A 174 -2.96 -1.44 2.75
C SER A 174 -3.36 -0.67 4.01
N LEU A 175 -2.77 -1.01 5.14
CA LEU A 175 -2.82 -0.25 6.38
C LEU A 175 -1.52 0.54 6.51
N ASP A 176 -1.48 1.74 5.91
CA ASP A 176 -0.32 2.63 5.97
C ASP A 176 -0.28 3.50 7.23
N ARG A 177 -1.37 3.56 8.02
CA ARG A 177 -1.44 4.35 9.27
C ARG A 177 -0.39 3.89 10.30
N SER A 178 -0.11 2.60 10.38
CA SER A 178 0.89 2.00 11.28
C SER A 178 2.31 2.53 11.06
N PHE A 179 2.61 3.10 9.88
CA PHE A 179 3.88 3.79 9.63
C PHE A 179 4.12 4.98 10.58
N TYR A 180 3.06 5.72 10.93
CA TYR A 180 3.13 6.92 11.77
C TYR A 180 2.99 6.63 13.28
N GLY A 181 2.63 5.40 13.64
CA GLY A 181 2.45 4.98 15.02
C GLY A 181 1.82 3.58 15.10
N PRO A 182 2.28 2.71 16.01
CA PRO A 182 1.70 1.38 16.21
C PRO A 182 0.18 1.36 16.35
N LEU A 183 -0.45 0.29 15.87
CA LEU A 183 -1.88 0.03 16.04
C LEU A 183 -2.10 -1.04 17.12
N SER A 184 -3.15 -0.88 17.91
CA SER A 184 -3.47 -1.85 18.96
C SER A 184 -4.06 -3.15 18.38
N VAL A 185 -3.94 -4.25 19.13
CA VAL A 185 -4.65 -5.53 18.82
C VAL A 185 -6.14 -5.29 18.61
N ALA A 186 -6.76 -4.41 19.40
CA ALA A 186 -8.18 -4.07 19.30
C ALA A 186 -8.52 -3.31 18.02
N ASP A 187 -7.63 -2.46 17.50
CA ASP A 187 -7.80 -1.80 16.21
C ASP A 187 -7.74 -2.81 15.06
N TYR A 188 -6.74 -3.69 15.08
CA TYR A 188 -6.61 -4.77 14.09
C TYR A 188 -7.82 -5.70 14.11
N LEU A 189 -8.26 -6.16 15.29
CA LEU A 189 -9.44 -7.01 15.44
C LEU A 189 -10.71 -6.34 14.89
N ARG A 190 -10.89 -5.04 15.16
CA ARG A 190 -11.99 -4.23 14.62
C ARG A 190 -11.93 -4.09 13.09
N TYR A 191 -10.74 -4.10 12.47
CA TYR A 191 -10.61 -4.15 11.02
C TYR A 191 -10.91 -5.56 10.47
N ALA A 192 -10.41 -6.61 11.12
CA ALA A 192 -10.62 -8.01 10.74
C ALA A 192 -12.10 -8.45 10.78
N GLN A 193 -12.91 -7.85 11.66
CA GLN A 193 -14.35 -8.08 11.77
C GLN A 193 -15.20 -7.39 10.70
N GLN A 194 -14.64 -6.45 9.94
CA GLN A 194 -15.37 -5.69 8.91
C GLN A 194 -15.25 -6.27 7.50
N VAL A 195 -14.41 -7.29 7.28
CA VAL A 195 -14.09 -7.82 5.94
C VAL A 195 -14.28 -9.33 5.86
N PRO A 196 -14.51 -9.91 4.65
CA PRO A 196 -14.61 -11.36 4.44
C PRO A 196 -13.37 -12.15 4.88
N ASP A 197 -13.52 -13.45 5.14
CA ASP A 197 -12.44 -14.33 5.64
C ASP A 197 -11.30 -14.59 4.65
N ASP A 198 -11.57 -14.47 3.35
CA ASP A 198 -10.59 -14.57 2.28
C ASP A 198 -9.84 -13.25 2.01
N PHE A 199 -10.27 -12.14 2.63
CA PHE A 199 -9.63 -10.82 2.54
C PHE A 199 -8.24 -10.85 3.19
N ARG A 200 -7.29 -10.10 2.61
CA ARG A 200 -5.91 -10.01 3.14
C ARG A 200 -5.45 -8.57 3.30
N PHE A 201 -5.08 -8.19 4.53
CA PHE A 201 -4.46 -6.90 4.78
C PHE A 201 -2.97 -6.91 4.43
N VAL A 202 -2.50 -5.80 3.88
CA VAL A 202 -1.09 -5.45 3.73
C VAL A 202 -0.77 -4.41 4.80
N VAL A 203 -0.02 -4.75 5.83
CA VAL A 203 0.23 -3.84 6.96
C VAL A 203 1.63 -3.29 6.87
N LYS A 204 1.77 -1.96 6.87
CA LYS A 204 3.07 -1.30 6.73
C LYS A 204 3.75 -1.17 8.09
N ALA A 205 5.02 -1.53 8.18
CA ALA A 205 5.80 -1.41 9.40
C ALA A 205 5.98 0.07 9.85
N PRO A 206 6.12 0.34 11.17
CA PRO A 206 6.42 1.67 11.69
C PRO A 206 7.69 2.30 11.12
N ALA A 207 7.68 3.63 10.98
CA ALA A 207 8.86 4.42 10.62
C ALA A 207 10.00 4.26 11.64
N SER A 208 9.67 4.04 12.91
CA SER A 208 10.64 3.83 14.00
C SER A 208 11.61 2.68 13.74
N VAL A 209 11.25 1.66 12.95
CA VAL A 209 12.15 0.55 12.60
C VAL A 209 12.58 0.53 11.12
N THR A 210 11.93 1.34 10.26
CA THR A 210 12.14 1.34 8.79
C THR A 210 12.74 2.63 8.20
N ASP A 211 12.83 3.71 8.96
CA ASP A 211 13.57 4.91 8.55
C ASP A 211 14.91 4.98 9.28
N ALA A 212 16.01 5.16 8.54
CA ALA A 212 17.34 5.27 9.13
C ALA A 212 17.56 6.63 9.85
N VAL A 213 16.67 7.59 9.62
CA VAL A 213 16.72 8.92 10.23
C VAL A 213 15.38 9.29 10.85
N VAL A 214 15.42 10.01 11.97
CA VAL A 214 14.24 10.73 12.48
C VAL A 214 13.94 11.85 11.51
N ARG A 215 12.66 12.04 11.16
CA ARG A 215 12.23 13.11 10.25
C ARG A 215 11.38 14.14 10.98
N GLY A 216 11.68 15.42 10.75
CA GLY A 216 10.89 16.53 11.23
C GLY A 216 9.53 16.63 10.50
N ARG A 217 8.68 17.55 10.96
CA ARG A 217 7.29 17.74 10.47
C ARG A 217 7.16 17.99 8.95
N ARG A 218 8.24 18.37 8.27
CA ARG A 218 8.31 18.60 6.80
C ARG A 218 8.97 17.44 6.02
N GLY A 219 9.34 16.34 6.67
CA GLY A 219 10.04 15.19 6.06
C GLY A 219 11.57 15.28 6.07
N GLU A 220 12.12 16.44 6.44
CA GLU A 220 13.57 16.66 6.54
C GLU A 220 14.21 15.78 7.63
N PRO A 221 15.38 15.15 7.39
CA PRO A 221 16.13 14.44 8.41
C PRO A 221 16.54 15.38 9.56
N SER A 222 16.31 14.96 10.80
CA SER A 222 16.73 15.67 12.02
C SER A 222 17.87 14.98 12.77
N GLY A 223 18.20 13.73 12.41
CA GLY A 223 19.28 12.95 13.03
C GLY A 223 19.12 11.45 12.77
N PRO A 224 20.10 10.60 13.15
CA PRO A 224 19.98 9.16 13.04
C PRO A 224 18.82 8.64 13.90
N ASN A 225 18.13 7.60 13.43
CA ASN A 225 17.09 6.94 14.20
C ASN A 225 17.70 5.81 15.06
N PRO A 226 17.65 5.90 16.41
CA PRO A 226 18.28 4.91 17.29
C PRO A 226 17.59 3.55 17.29
N THR A 227 16.32 3.46 16.86
CA THR A 227 15.55 2.20 16.79
C THR A 227 15.46 1.62 15.38
N PHE A 228 16.20 2.19 14.42
CA PHE A 228 16.30 1.65 13.07
C PHE A 228 16.85 0.23 13.08
N LEU A 229 16.09 -0.71 12.48
CA LEU A 229 16.36 -2.15 12.53
C LEU A 229 16.36 -2.76 13.95
N ASP A 230 15.60 -2.20 14.89
CA ASP A 230 15.31 -2.89 16.16
C ASP A 230 14.23 -3.98 15.96
N ALA A 231 14.68 -5.24 15.86
CA ALA A 231 13.82 -6.40 15.71
C ALA A 231 12.92 -6.67 16.93
N ARG A 232 13.33 -6.29 18.14
CA ARG A 232 12.52 -6.46 19.37
C ARG A 232 11.37 -5.47 19.38
N LEU A 233 11.64 -4.20 19.04
CA LEU A 233 10.62 -3.17 18.90
C LEU A 233 9.65 -3.52 17.76
N ALA A 234 10.17 -3.92 16.59
CA ALA A 234 9.35 -4.38 15.48
C ALA A 234 8.44 -5.56 15.87
N THR A 235 8.95 -6.50 16.68
CA THR A 235 8.17 -7.63 17.18
C THR A 235 7.04 -7.17 18.09
N ALA A 236 7.35 -6.40 19.13
CA ALA A 236 6.42 -6.03 20.18
C ALA A 236 5.35 -5.02 19.73
N GLU A 237 5.72 -4.03 18.91
CA GLU A 237 4.81 -2.94 18.51
C GLU A 237 4.09 -3.20 17.19
N PHE A 238 4.62 -4.06 16.32
CA PHE A 238 4.09 -4.25 14.97
C PHE A 238 3.73 -5.70 14.64
N VAL A 239 4.67 -6.63 14.70
CA VAL A 239 4.42 -8.02 14.28
C VAL A 239 3.37 -8.69 15.15
N GLN A 240 3.61 -8.80 16.46
CA GLN A 240 2.72 -9.54 17.36
C GLN A 240 1.30 -8.93 17.40
N PRO A 241 1.12 -7.60 17.56
CA PRO A 241 -0.22 -7.01 17.58
C PRO A 241 -0.99 -7.20 16.26
N CYS A 242 -0.28 -7.17 15.12
CA CYS A 242 -0.86 -7.43 13.80
C CYS A 242 -1.35 -8.88 13.67
N LEU A 243 -0.52 -9.86 14.07
CA LEU A 243 -0.87 -11.27 14.02
C LEU A 243 -2.03 -11.60 14.97
N ASP A 244 -1.99 -11.11 16.21
CA ASP A 244 -3.03 -11.36 17.22
C ASP A 244 -4.39 -10.76 16.82
N GLY A 245 -4.39 -9.56 16.25
CA GLY A 245 -5.63 -8.84 15.90
C GLY A 245 -6.22 -9.24 14.55
N LEU A 246 -5.39 -9.48 13.52
CA LEU A 246 -5.88 -9.86 12.18
C LEU A 246 -5.99 -11.38 11.97
N GLY A 247 -5.21 -12.18 12.71
CA GLY A 247 -5.12 -13.62 12.52
C GLY A 247 -4.86 -13.99 11.05
N LYS A 248 -5.68 -14.90 10.52
CA LYS A 248 -5.60 -15.37 9.11
C LYS A 248 -5.79 -14.25 8.06
N LYS A 249 -6.29 -13.07 8.45
CA LYS A 249 -6.44 -11.92 7.54
C LYS A 249 -5.16 -11.08 7.41
N ALA A 250 -4.13 -11.33 8.22
CA ALA A 250 -2.79 -10.76 8.02
C ALA A 250 -2.14 -11.40 6.78
N GLY A 251 -2.20 -10.73 5.62
CA GLY A 251 -1.59 -11.23 4.39
C GLY A 251 -0.10 -10.93 4.33
N VAL A 252 0.26 -9.65 4.43
CA VAL A 252 1.65 -9.20 4.31
C VAL A 252 2.00 -8.18 5.38
N LEU A 253 3.14 -8.36 6.04
CA LEU A 253 3.78 -7.34 6.87
C LEU A 253 4.92 -6.73 6.05
N VAL A 254 4.67 -5.52 5.52
CA VAL A 254 5.59 -4.83 4.60
C VAL A 254 6.50 -3.88 5.36
N PHE A 255 7.79 -4.22 5.40
CA PHE A 255 8.85 -3.32 5.83
C PHE A 255 9.29 -2.47 4.65
N GLN A 256 8.59 -1.35 4.44
CA GLN A 256 8.95 -0.37 3.42
C GLN A 256 10.01 0.59 3.98
N PHE A 257 11.26 0.39 3.59
CA PHE A 257 12.36 1.24 3.99
C PHE A 257 12.29 2.60 3.28
N SER A 258 12.48 3.68 4.03
CA SER A 258 12.68 5.02 3.47
C SER A 258 14.00 5.11 2.70
N PRO A 259 14.18 6.12 1.81
CA PRO A 259 15.47 6.38 1.17
C PRO A 259 16.60 6.45 2.20
N MET A 260 17.61 5.62 2.01
CA MET A 260 18.75 5.50 2.92
C MET A 260 19.69 6.71 2.81
N PRO A 261 20.32 7.15 3.92
CA PRO A 261 21.45 8.08 3.88
C PRO A 261 22.61 7.54 3.06
N ASP A 262 23.31 8.41 2.32
CA ASP A 262 24.43 8.04 1.44
C ASP A 262 25.53 7.26 2.19
N GLN A 263 25.74 7.56 3.48
CA GLN A 263 26.68 6.85 4.36
C GLN A 263 26.35 5.36 4.53
N LEU A 264 25.08 4.96 4.45
CA LEU A 264 24.66 3.56 4.47
C LEU A 264 24.66 2.93 3.06
N LEU A 265 24.49 3.75 2.01
CA LEU A 265 24.58 3.30 0.62
C LEU A 265 26.03 3.12 0.14
N ALA A 266 26.99 3.74 0.82
CA ALA A 266 28.43 3.58 0.55
C ALA A 266 28.96 2.17 0.87
N ASP A 267 28.33 1.45 1.80
CA ASP A 267 28.58 0.02 2.05
C ASP A 267 27.24 -0.77 1.97
N PRO A 268 26.79 -1.11 0.75
CA PRO A 268 25.56 -1.85 0.57
C PRO A 268 25.67 -3.29 1.08
N ALA A 269 26.88 -3.86 1.19
CA ALA A 269 27.06 -5.22 1.70
C ALA A 269 26.78 -5.27 3.21
N ALA A 270 27.36 -4.36 3.99
CA ALA A 270 27.06 -4.25 5.43
C ALA A 270 25.60 -3.88 5.69
N LEU A 271 24.98 -3.04 4.84
CA LEU A 271 23.55 -2.75 4.96
C LEU A 271 22.66 -3.98 4.70
N ILE A 272 22.98 -4.79 3.68
CA ILE A 272 22.28 -6.06 3.41
C ILE A 272 22.44 -7.02 4.60
N ASP A 273 23.62 -7.08 5.22
CA ASP A 273 23.86 -7.99 6.36
C ASP A 273 23.09 -7.54 7.60
N ARG A 274 22.98 -6.22 7.85
CA ARG A 274 22.12 -5.64 8.89
C ARG A 274 20.64 -5.91 8.65
N LEU A 275 20.16 -5.78 7.42
CA LEU A 275 18.79 -6.13 7.04
C LEU A 275 18.54 -7.63 7.25
N SER A 276 19.49 -8.47 6.89
CA SER A 276 19.40 -9.93 7.06
C SER A 276 19.32 -10.32 8.54
N ALA A 277 20.18 -9.75 9.38
CA ALA A 277 20.16 -9.95 10.83
C ALA A 277 18.84 -9.47 11.48
N PHE A 278 18.28 -8.34 11.01
CA PHE A 278 16.99 -7.85 11.45
C PHE A 278 15.86 -8.85 11.14
N PHE A 279 15.72 -9.30 9.90
CA PHE A 279 14.68 -10.26 9.51
C PHE A 279 14.86 -11.63 10.17
N ALA A 280 16.09 -12.10 10.32
CA ALA A 280 16.40 -13.34 11.04
C ALA A 280 16.02 -13.30 12.53
N ALA A 281 15.92 -12.10 13.12
CA ALA A 281 15.54 -11.89 14.51
C ALA A 281 14.03 -11.62 14.71
N LEU A 282 13.22 -11.56 13.63
CA LEU A 282 11.76 -11.48 13.73
C LEU A 282 11.15 -12.87 14.05
N PRO A 283 9.93 -12.92 14.63
CA PRO A 283 9.24 -14.18 14.88
C PRO A 283 8.99 -14.97 13.59
N PRO A 284 9.12 -16.31 13.59
CA PRO A 284 8.78 -17.13 12.45
C PRO A 284 7.28 -17.03 12.14
N LEU A 285 6.93 -17.00 10.85
CA LEU A 285 5.54 -16.98 10.37
C LEU A 285 5.09 -18.39 9.97
N ALA A 286 3.76 -18.58 9.91
CA ALA A 286 3.18 -19.83 9.45
C ALA A 286 3.50 -20.11 7.98
N THR A 287 3.88 -21.34 7.67
CA THR A 287 4.34 -21.79 6.35
C THR A 287 3.22 -22.09 5.35
N GLU A 288 1.95 -21.92 5.75
CA GLU A 288 0.76 -22.07 4.90
C GLU A 288 0.87 -21.27 3.61
N ALA A 289 0.43 -21.82 2.48
CA ALA A 289 0.59 -21.21 1.15
C ALA A 289 -0.01 -19.79 1.07
N ASP A 290 -1.21 -19.61 1.62
CA ASP A 290 -1.93 -18.31 1.72
C ASP A 290 -1.81 -17.67 3.12
N GLY A 291 -0.80 -18.09 3.88
CA GLY A 291 -0.47 -17.55 5.19
C GLY A 291 0.30 -16.23 5.12
N THR A 292 0.51 -15.63 6.29
CA THR A 292 1.20 -14.34 6.42
C THR A 292 2.63 -14.39 5.87
N ARG A 293 3.08 -13.29 5.26
CA ARG A 293 4.46 -13.12 4.76
C ARG A 293 5.09 -11.83 5.28
N TYR A 294 6.39 -11.89 5.58
CA TYR A 294 7.21 -10.69 5.60
C TYR A 294 7.56 -10.31 4.17
N ALA A 295 7.47 -9.01 3.87
CA ALA A 295 7.99 -8.47 2.64
C ALA A 295 8.84 -7.23 2.90
N ILE A 296 9.91 -7.06 2.14
CA ILE A 296 10.72 -5.85 2.12
C ILE A 296 10.41 -5.03 0.88
N GLU A 297 10.26 -3.72 1.05
CA GLU A 297 10.13 -2.77 -0.06
C GLU A 297 11.19 -1.68 0.10
N ILE A 298 12.08 -1.55 -0.88
CA ILE A 298 13.17 -0.57 -0.85
C ILE A 298 12.81 0.71 -1.63
N ARG A 299 13.60 1.77 -1.45
CA ARG A 299 13.46 3.05 -2.15
C ARG A 299 14.73 3.51 -2.86
N ASP A 300 15.72 2.63 -2.95
CA ASP A 300 17.05 2.89 -3.48
C ASP A 300 17.44 1.76 -4.44
N ALA A 301 17.40 2.03 -5.75
CA ALA A 301 17.63 1.03 -6.79
C ALA A 301 19.02 0.37 -6.70
N SER A 302 20.02 1.05 -6.13
CA SER A 302 21.37 0.51 -5.89
C SER A 302 21.39 -0.69 -4.93
N LEU A 303 20.37 -0.88 -4.09
CA LEU A 303 20.26 -2.05 -3.22
C LEU A 303 19.64 -3.27 -3.93
N LEU A 304 19.05 -3.10 -5.11
CA LEU A 304 18.42 -4.19 -5.88
C LEU A 304 19.47 -5.05 -6.58
N THR A 305 20.29 -5.75 -5.78
CA THR A 305 21.42 -6.56 -6.22
C THR A 305 21.15 -8.06 -6.06
N PRO A 306 21.86 -8.93 -6.81
CA PRO A 306 21.78 -10.37 -6.60
C PRO A 306 22.17 -10.83 -5.17
N ARG A 307 23.02 -10.08 -4.46
CA ARG A 307 23.34 -10.34 -3.04
C ARG A 307 22.11 -10.12 -2.16
N PHE A 308 21.44 -8.97 -2.32
CA PHE A 308 20.24 -8.62 -1.57
C PHE A 308 19.14 -9.67 -1.78
N ILE A 309 18.84 -10.00 -3.03
CA ILE A 309 17.78 -10.98 -3.35
C ILE A 309 18.06 -12.37 -2.77
N ARG A 310 19.31 -12.87 -2.86
CA ARG A 310 19.67 -14.16 -2.26
C ARG A 310 19.59 -14.16 -0.73
N ALA A 311 19.90 -13.03 -0.08
CA ALA A 311 19.73 -12.88 1.36
C ALA A 311 18.24 -12.96 1.77
N LEU A 312 17.34 -12.36 0.98
CA LEU A 312 15.89 -12.49 1.20
C LEU A 312 15.40 -13.93 1.01
N ALA A 313 15.85 -14.60 -0.06
CA ALA A 313 15.52 -16.00 -0.34
C ALA A 313 15.88 -16.92 0.84
N ALA A 314 17.10 -16.79 1.37
CA ALA A 314 17.59 -17.57 2.52
C ALA A 314 16.78 -17.37 3.81
N LEU A 315 16.04 -16.26 3.92
CA LEU A 315 15.22 -15.91 5.09
C LEU A 315 13.71 -16.11 4.84
N GLY A 316 13.30 -16.56 3.65
CA GLY A 316 11.89 -16.65 3.26
C GLY A 316 11.16 -15.29 3.18
N VAL A 317 11.90 -14.18 3.18
CA VAL A 317 11.34 -12.83 3.07
C VAL A 317 11.05 -12.53 1.60
N ARG A 318 9.87 -11.99 1.30
CA ARG A 318 9.51 -11.65 -0.09
C ARG A 318 9.99 -10.27 -0.48
N TYR A 319 10.44 -10.13 -1.74
CA TYR A 319 10.63 -8.82 -2.34
C TYR A 319 9.27 -8.23 -2.74
N CYS A 320 8.96 -7.03 -2.26
CA CYS A 320 7.78 -6.28 -2.67
C CYS A 320 8.15 -5.39 -3.86
N VAL A 321 7.49 -5.58 -5.00
CA VAL A 321 7.63 -4.73 -6.18
C VAL A 321 7.03 -3.35 -5.88
N GLY A 322 7.89 -2.37 -5.65
CA GLY A 322 7.50 -1.00 -5.32
C GLY A 322 7.54 -0.11 -6.57
N LEU A 323 6.38 0.40 -7.01
CA LEU A 323 6.33 1.34 -8.13
C LEU A 323 6.36 2.77 -7.59
N HIS A 324 7.52 3.38 -7.77
CA HIS A 324 7.89 4.68 -7.20
C HIS A 324 9.03 5.27 -8.03
N ALA A 325 9.10 6.60 -8.18
CA ALA A 325 10.07 7.30 -9.03
C ALA A 325 11.58 7.15 -8.66
N ARG A 326 11.92 6.36 -7.63
CA ARG A 326 13.30 5.98 -7.26
C ARG A 326 13.64 4.51 -7.57
N MET A 327 12.66 3.74 -8.04
CA MET A 327 12.79 2.31 -8.34
C MET A 327 12.76 2.07 -9.85
N PRO A 328 13.38 0.99 -10.35
CA PRO A 328 13.23 0.58 -11.74
C PRO A 328 11.77 0.27 -12.09
N ASP A 329 11.46 0.22 -13.38
CA ASP A 329 10.16 -0.25 -13.89
C ASP A 329 9.84 -1.70 -13.44
N PRO A 330 8.56 -2.12 -13.49
CA PRO A 330 8.15 -3.45 -13.05
C PRO A 330 8.84 -4.61 -13.78
N LEU A 331 9.21 -4.44 -15.05
CA LEU A 331 9.84 -5.49 -15.85
C LEU A 331 11.29 -5.73 -15.38
N ARG A 332 12.04 -4.66 -15.09
CA ARG A 332 13.36 -4.78 -14.43
C ARG A 332 13.26 -5.40 -13.04
N GLN A 333 12.22 -5.05 -12.26
CA GLN A 333 11.98 -5.68 -10.96
C GLN A 333 11.58 -7.17 -11.05
N ALA A 334 11.00 -7.62 -12.17
CA ALA A 334 10.64 -9.03 -12.38
C ALA A 334 11.87 -9.96 -12.47
N ALA A 335 13.02 -9.48 -12.95
CA ALA A 335 14.26 -10.27 -12.95
C ALA A 335 14.76 -10.55 -11.51
N ALA A 336 14.56 -9.60 -10.59
CA ALA A 336 14.86 -9.79 -9.18
C ALA A 336 13.90 -10.81 -8.51
N LEU A 337 12.63 -10.84 -8.92
CA LEU A 337 11.69 -11.87 -8.48
C LEU A 337 12.06 -13.27 -9.00
N ALA A 338 12.45 -13.40 -10.27
CA ALA A 338 12.89 -14.69 -10.82
C ALA A 338 14.10 -15.27 -10.05
N LEU A 339 15.06 -14.41 -9.66
CA LEU A 339 16.19 -14.81 -8.81
C LEU A 339 15.77 -15.13 -7.36
N LEU A 340 14.71 -14.51 -6.84
CA LEU A 340 14.17 -14.78 -5.50
C LEU A 340 13.45 -16.13 -5.44
N ASP A 341 12.77 -16.49 -6.52
CA ASP A 341 11.95 -17.69 -6.65
C ASP A 341 12.76 -18.95 -6.98
N GLY A 342 13.81 -18.82 -7.81
CA GLY A 342 14.60 -19.97 -8.26
C GLY A 342 13.71 -20.96 -9.01
N ASP A 343 13.67 -22.21 -8.54
CA ASP A 343 12.91 -23.30 -9.18
C ASP A 343 11.40 -23.28 -8.89
N ALA A 344 10.95 -22.55 -7.86
CA ALA A 344 9.55 -22.58 -7.41
C ALA A 344 9.06 -21.17 -7.02
N PRO A 345 8.07 -20.59 -7.73
CA PRO A 345 7.61 -19.23 -7.44
C PRO A 345 6.97 -19.15 -6.05
N GLY A 346 7.32 -18.10 -5.30
CA GLY A 346 6.60 -17.70 -4.09
C GLY A 346 5.49 -16.67 -4.38
N PRO A 347 4.79 -16.16 -3.36
CA PRO A 347 3.73 -15.16 -3.56
C PRO A 347 4.27 -13.85 -4.15
N LEU A 348 3.46 -13.25 -5.03
CA LEU A 348 3.74 -11.95 -5.65
C LEU A 348 3.12 -10.82 -4.82
N ILE A 349 3.91 -9.81 -4.50
CA ILE A 349 3.52 -8.68 -3.65
C ILE A 349 3.91 -7.40 -4.37
N VAL A 350 2.93 -6.53 -4.65
CA VAL A 350 3.12 -5.29 -5.41
C VAL A 350 2.47 -4.11 -4.67
N ARG A 351 3.17 -2.97 -4.61
CA ARG A 351 2.65 -1.70 -4.09
C ARG A 351 2.84 -0.60 -5.12
N TRP A 352 1.78 -0.28 -5.85
CA TRP A 352 1.78 0.81 -6.83
C TRP A 352 1.50 2.15 -6.13
N SER A 353 2.58 2.87 -5.80
CA SER A 353 2.52 4.03 -4.91
C SER A 353 2.30 5.36 -5.64
N LEU A 354 2.82 5.49 -6.86
CA LEU A 354 2.90 6.77 -7.58
C LEU A 354 3.03 6.54 -9.11
N HIS A 355 2.46 7.43 -9.91
CA HIS A 355 2.72 7.54 -11.34
C HIS A 355 4.19 7.91 -11.61
N GLY A 356 4.83 7.31 -12.61
CA GLY A 356 6.28 7.47 -12.84
C GLY A 356 6.75 8.91 -13.08
N GLY A 357 5.88 9.78 -13.61
CA GLY A 357 6.20 11.16 -14.01
C GLY A 357 6.08 12.25 -12.93
N PHE A 358 5.66 11.97 -11.69
CA PHE A 358 5.33 13.02 -10.71
C PHE A 358 6.04 12.90 -9.35
N LYS A 359 6.20 14.03 -8.65
CA LYS A 359 6.43 14.03 -7.19
C LYS A 359 5.10 13.93 -6.43
N TYR A 360 5.13 13.30 -5.26
CA TYR A 360 3.94 12.91 -4.49
C TYR A 360 2.92 14.04 -4.22
N GLU A 361 3.37 15.26 -3.95
CA GLU A 361 2.47 16.39 -3.68
C GLU A 361 1.79 16.94 -4.95
N GLN A 362 2.50 16.93 -6.09
CA GLN A 362 1.97 17.38 -7.39
C GLN A 362 0.83 16.46 -7.86
N ALA A 363 1.01 15.14 -7.72
CA ALA A 363 -0.01 14.16 -8.03
C ALA A 363 -1.27 14.33 -7.14
N LYS A 364 -1.12 14.65 -5.86
CA LYS A 364 -2.27 14.83 -4.95
C LYS A 364 -3.19 15.95 -5.43
N ALA A 365 -2.64 17.15 -5.69
CA ALA A 365 -3.41 18.31 -6.10
C ALA A 365 -4.05 18.16 -7.49
N LYS A 366 -3.44 17.35 -8.38
CA LYS A 366 -3.97 17.08 -9.73
C LYS A 366 -5.15 16.09 -9.74
N TYR A 367 -5.17 15.13 -8.80
CA TYR A 367 -6.08 13.98 -8.88
C TYR A 367 -7.23 14.00 -7.86
N GLU A 368 -7.24 14.87 -6.85
CA GLU A 368 -8.44 15.05 -6.01
C GLU A 368 -9.65 15.45 -6.89
N PRO A 369 -10.85 14.86 -6.68
CA PRO A 369 -11.29 14.09 -5.51
C PRO A 369 -11.02 12.57 -5.56
N PHE A 370 -10.29 12.06 -6.56
CA PHE A 370 -10.00 10.65 -6.83
C PHE A 370 -11.19 9.81 -7.34
N ASP A 371 -12.08 10.45 -8.10
CA ASP A 371 -13.33 9.91 -8.68
C ASP A 371 -13.17 9.32 -10.09
N LYS A 372 -12.02 9.52 -10.74
CA LYS A 372 -11.75 9.11 -12.12
C LYS A 372 -10.29 8.75 -12.35
N LEU A 373 -10.03 8.05 -13.45
CA LEU A 373 -8.69 7.98 -14.04
C LEU A 373 -8.36 9.33 -14.72
N VAL A 374 -7.11 9.76 -14.63
CA VAL A 374 -6.63 11.08 -15.08
C VAL A 374 -5.37 10.93 -15.91
N ASP A 375 -4.32 10.33 -15.33
CA ASP A 375 -3.08 9.99 -16.03
C ASP A 375 -2.94 8.46 -16.02
N GLU A 376 -3.68 7.82 -16.91
CA GLU A 376 -3.63 6.37 -17.09
C GLU A 376 -2.21 5.91 -17.47
N ASP A 377 -1.82 4.74 -16.96
CA ASP A 377 -0.52 4.11 -17.28
C ASP A 377 -0.76 2.67 -17.76
N PRO A 378 -1.18 2.49 -19.03
CA PRO A 378 -1.42 1.17 -19.61
C PRO A 378 -0.15 0.31 -19.66
N ALA A 379 1.03 0.93 -19.83
CA ALA A 379 2.30 0.20 -19.88
C ALA A 379 2.60 -0.47 -18.53
N THR A 380 2.44 0.25 -17.42
CA THR A 380 2.54 -0.32 -16.07
C THR A 380 1.45 -1.35 -15.81
N ARG A 381 0.19 -1.08 -16.19
CA ARG A 381 -0.91 -2.06 -15.99
C ARG A 381 -0.64 -3.36 -16.72
N SER A 382 -0.27 -3.32 -17.99
CA SER A 382 0.02 -4.53 -18.78
C SER A 382 1.23 -5.29 -18.23
N ALA A 383 2.30 -4.60 -17.82
CA ALA A 383 3.44 -5.24 -17.17
C ALA A 383 3.07 -5.92 -15.83
N LEU A 384 2.20 -5.30 -15.04
CA LEU A 384 1.67 -5.89 -13.80
C LEU A 384 0.69 -7.04 -14.08
N ALA A 385 -0.11 -6.95 -15.15
CA ALA A 385 -1.05 -7.99 -15.55
C ALA A 385 -0.33 -9.27 -16.00
N GLU A 386 0.69 -9.14 -16.86
CA GLU A 386 1.55 -10.24 -17.30
C GLU A 386 2.35 -10.87 -16.17
N LEU A 387 2.80 -10.05 -15.20
CA LEU A 387 3.45 -10.57 -14.00
C LEU A 387 2.43 -11.32 -13.13
N ALA A 388 1.29 -10.72 -12.82
CA ALA A 388 0.25 -11.33 -11.98
C ALA A 388 -0.32 -12.62 -12.58
N ALA A 389 -0.57 -12.67 -13.89
CA ALA A 389 -1.08 -13.85 -14.57
C ALA A 389 -0.12 -15.05 -14.42
N ARG A 390 1.19 -14.86 -14.62
CA ARG A 390 2.19 -15.92 -14.44
C ARG A 390 2.19 -16.51 -13.03
N TYR A 391 2.19 -15.66 -11.99
CA TYR A 391 2.14 -16.14 -10.60
C TYR A 391 0.79 -16.77 -10.25
N ALA A 392 -0.32 -16.20 -10.73
CA ALA A 392 -1.65 -16.72 -10.47
C ALA A 392 -1.86 -18.10 -11.10
N LEU A 393 -1.39 -18.32 -12.33
CA LEU A 393 -1.43 -19.61 -13.02
C LEU A 393 -0.47 -20.63 -12.41
N ALA A 394 0.65 -20.19 -11.82
CA ALA A 394 1.52 -21.03 -10.99
C ALA A 394 0.94 -21.33 -9.58
N GLY A 395 -0.33 -20.98 -9.32
CA GLY A 395 -1.03 -21.26 -8.06
C GLY A 395 -0.62 -20.36 -6.89
N GLN A 396 0.25 -19.37 -7.09
CA GLN A 396 0.76 -18.53 -6.02
C GLN A 396 -0.23 -17.41 -5.64
N PRO A 397 -0.29 -16.99 -4.36
CA PRO A 397 -1.01 -15.79 -3.98
C PRO A 397 -0.43 -14.55 -4.66
N VAL A 398 -1.31 -13.70 -5.20
CA VAL A 398 -0.95 -12.41 -5.79
C VAL A 398 -1.67 -11.32 -5.01
N ILE A 399 -0.92 -10.39 -4.42
CA ILE A 399 -1.47 -9.24 -3.68
C ILE A 399 -0.93 -7.94 -4.27
N ILE A 400 -1.82 -7.13 -4.83
CA ILE A 400 -1.47 -5.84 -5.44
C ILE A 400 -2.27 -4.74 -4.74
N THR A 401 -1.58 -3.73 -4.21
CA THR A 401 -2.24 -2.54 -3.64
C THR A 401 -1.88 -1.28 -4.40
N ILE A 402 -2.89 -0.47 -4.74
CA ILE A 402 -2.76 0.72 -5.60
C ILE A 402 -3.09 2.01 -4.83
N ASN A 403 -2.29 3.06 -5.02
CA ASN A 403 -2.58 4.40 -4.50
C ASN A 403 -3.38 5.22 -5.51
N ASN A 404 -4.23 6.15 -5.07
CA ASN A 404 -4.90 7.07 -6.01
C ASN A 404 -3.91 7.87 -6.87
N LYS A 405 -2.66 8.05 -6.41
CA LYS A 405 -1.59 8.71 -7.16
C LYS A 405 -0.95 7.87 -8.26
N ALA A 406 -1.40 6.64 -8.48
CA ALA A 406 -1.01 5.80 -9.61
C ALA A 406 -1.59 6.35 -10.93
N GLU A 407 -2.91 6.54 -11.00
CA GLU A 407 -3.60 6.95 -12.22
C GLU A 407 -4.76 7.94 -12.00
N GLY A 408 -5.10 8.29 -10.75
CA GLY A 408 -6.22 9.18 -10.40
C GLY A 408 -7.17 8.55 -9.38
N SER A 409 -7.55 7.28 -9.56
CA SER A 409 -8.48 6.57 -8.67
C SER A 409 -8.09 5.10 -8.52
N ALA A 410 -7.65 4.71 -7.32
CA ALA A 410 -7.19 3.36 -7.03
C ALA A 410 -8.25 2.25 -7.26
N PRO A 411 -9.55 2.41 -6.91
CA PRO A 411 -10.55 1.38 -7.23
C PRO A 411 -10.78 1.23 -8.74
N LEU A 412 -10.74 2.32 -9.50
CA LEU A 412 -10.84 2.25 -10.98
C LEU A 412 -9.59 1.60 -11.59
N SER A 413 -8.39 1.91 -11.08
CA SER A 413 -7.16 1.20 -11.44
C SER A 413 -7.23 -0.30 -11.11
N CYS A 414 -7.85 -0.68 -9.98
CA CYS A 414 -8.08 -2.09 -9.65
C CYS A 414 -9.05 -2.76 -10.64
N ILE A 415 -10.11 -2.07 -11.06
CA ILE A 415 -11.06 -2.56 -12.07
C ILE A 415 -10.37 -2.75 -13.43
N ALA A 416 -9.58 -1.76 -13.88
CA ALA A 416 -8.82 -1.85 -15.13
C ALA A 416 -7.78 -2.99 -15.08
N LEU A 417 -6.98 -3.05 -14.01
CA LEU A 417 -5.98 -4.10 -13.83
C LEU A 417 -6.60 -5.50 -13.70
N ALA A 418 -7.77 -5.65 -13.08
CA ALA A 418 -8.48 -6.94 -13.03
C ALA A 418 -8.82 -7.47 -14.42
N ARG A 419 -9.30 -6.59 -15.31
CA ARG A 419 -9.62 -6.93 -16.71
C ARG A 419 -8.36 -7.35 -17.48
N GLU A 420 -7.27 -6.63 -17.33
CA GLU A 420 -5.98 -6.97 -17.96
C GLU A 420 -5.41 -8.28 -17.43
N ILE A 421 -5.46 -8.55 -16.11
CA ILE A 421 -5.04 -9.84 -15.52
C ILE A 421 -5.89 -10.99 -16.06
N ALA A 422 -7.21 -10.83 -16.13
CA ALA A 422 -8.10 -11.85 -16.64
C ALA A 422 -7.83 -12.15 -18.13
N ALA A 423 -7.61 -11.11 -18.95
CA ALA A 423 -7.24 -11.25 -20.35
C ALA A 423 -5.90 -11.97 -20.54
N ALA A 424 -4.86 -11.58 -19.78
CA ALA A 424 -3.57 -12.26 -19.79
C ALA A 424 -3.71 -13.74 -19.37
N CYS A 425 -4.46 -14.04 -18.29
CA CYS A 425 -4.72 -15.41 -17.87
C CYS A 425 -5.43 -16.25 -18.95
N ALA A 426 -6.31 -15.65 -19.76
CA ALA A 426 -6.96 -16.32 -20.88
C ALA A 426 -5.97 -16.58 -22.04
N HIS A 427 -5.13 -15.60 -22.38
CA HIS A 427 -4.09 -15.74 -23.41
C HIS A 427 -3.11 -16.88 -23.06
N TRP A 428 -2.49 -16.85 -21.89
CA TRP A 428 -1.56 -17.89 -21.44
C TRP A 428 -2.17 -19.31 -21.43
N ARG A 429 -3.47 -19.44 -21.11
CA ARG A 429 -4.18 -20.74 -21.17
C ARG A 429 -4.41 -21.21 -22.61
N ASN A 430 -4.76 -20.29 -23.52
CA ASN A 430 -4.96 -20.62 -24.93
C ASN A 430 -3.64 -21.05 -25.59
N ASP A 431 -2.54 -20.35 -25.30
CA ASP A 431 -1.21 -20.66 -25.83
C ASP A 431 -0.73 -22.04 -25.33
N ALA A 432 -0.93 -22.34 -24.04
CA ALA A 432 -0.64 -23.66 -23.47
C ALA A 432 -1.50 -24.79 -24.08
N ALA A 433 -2.76 -24.50 -24.42
CA ALA A 433 -3.64 -25.46 -25.11
C ALA A 433 -3.24 -25.69 -26.57
N GLN A 434 -2.77 -24.66 -27.27
CA GLN A 434 -2.23 -24.80 -28.63
C GLN A 434 -0.91 -25.56 -28.66
N ALA A 435 0.00 -25.27 -27.72
CA ALA A 435 1.27 -25.99 -27.59
C ALA A 435 1.09 -27.47 -27.26
N SER A 436 0.09 -27.82 -26.43
CA SER A 436 -0.20 -29.23 -26.08
C SER A 436 -1.07 -29.97 -27.11
N GLY A 437 -1.78 -29.27 -27.99
CA GLY A 437 -2.49 -29.86 -29.14
C GLY A 437 -1.65 -30.05 -30.41
N ALA A 438 -0.40 -29.56 -30.41
CA ALA A 438 0.55 -29.66 -31.53
C ALA A 438 1.67 -30.70 -31.29
N ALA A 439 1.63 -31.42 -30.16
CA ALA A 439 2.55 -32.47 -29.74
C ALA A 439 1.86 -33.85 -29.73
#